data_AF-A0A4P6HM02-F1
#
_entry.id   AF-A0A4P6HM02-F1
#
_cell.length_a   1.000
_cell.length_b   1.000
_cell.length_c   1.000
_cell.angle_alpha   90.00
_cell.angle_beta   90.00
_cell.angle_gamma   90.00
#
_symmetry.space_group_name_H-M   'P 1'
#
loop_
_entity.id
_entity.type
_entity.pdbx_description
1 polymer ?
#
loop_
_entity_poly.entity_id
_entity_poly.type
_entity_poly.pdbx_seq_one_letter_code
_entity_poly.pdbx_strand_id
1 'polypeptide(L)'
;MTARRKRVSRRERWTAWGVLTVLAAIVVWLGLAQSRLNPAVLVALSPPPATGVAASQASGRTFADAAWLESLPGAQPAGPVESYDPETLSDRIDGKAELYLAANFQEMSIRAFRLPDGTRLEVAVYTQATPTDAFAVLSSQRRPGASPSPVSPDAYATENALYFTKGNRYVEMTADRAEAATGPALAALALKLAEALPAEAAAKPGQGAARNVKALFPAEGLVPGSVRLAASDAMGMEGFSNVYTAEYDLPSGSATAFLAERDTAEAAAADARAFAGFLKQNGYAAAPPPAGAKLPAGVVALGADGSFEILWTRGRLLAGVHDAVNMEAAVELTARLAASLKDVTP
;
A
#
# COMPACT_ATOMS: atom_id res chain seq x y z
N MET A 1 39.96 -25.93 40.64
CA MET A 1 39.23 -26.73 39.62
C MET A 1 39.35 -26.02 38.28
N THR A 2 40.28 -26.43 37.43
CA THR A 2 40.57 -25.80 36.13
C THR A 2 39.83 -26.54 35.01
N ALA A 3 38.90 -25.85 34.36
CA ALA A 3 38.06 -26.39 33.30
C ALA A 3 38.89 -26.73 32.04
N ARG A 4 38.85 -27.99 31.62
CA ARG A 4 39.52 -28.51 30.43
C ARG A 4 38.79 -28.00 29.18
N ARG A 5 39.31 -26.96 28.52
CA ARG A 5 38.79 -26.49 27.22
C ARG A 5 38.81 -27.65 26.21
N LYS A 6 37.63 -28.10 25.77
CA LYS A 6 37.48 -29.08 24.68
C LYS A 6 38.12 -28.48 23.42
N ARG A 7 39.16 -29.12 22.89
CA ARG A 7 39.78 -28.75 21.63
C ARG A 7 38.88 -29.23 20.50
N VAL A 8 38.23 -28.28 19.81
CA VAL A 8 37.41 -28.53 18.61
C VAL A 8 38.23 -29.35 17.62
N SER A 9 37.68 -30.49 17.21
CA SER A 9 38.38 -31.44 16.34
C SER A 9 38.55 -30.85 14.93
N ARG A 10 39.56 -31.34 14.18
CA ARG A 10 39.76 -30.87 12.78
C ARG A 10 38.49 -31.06 11.96
N ARG A 11 37.77 -32.17 12.14
CA ARG A 11 36.52 -32.48 11.42
C ARG A 11 35.42 -31.46 11.74
N GLU A 12 35.23 -31.10 13.01
CA GLU A 12 34.26 -30.06 13.42
C GLU A 12 34.58 -28.70 12.80
N ARG A 13 35.88 -28.34 12.72
CA ARG A 13 36.31 -27.12 12.03
C ARG A 13 36.00 -27.17 10.55
N TRP A 14 36.27 -28.29 9.87
CA TRP A 14 35.97 -28.44 8.45
C TRP A 14 34.46 -28.35 8.16
N THR A 15 33.60 -28.94 9.01
CA THR A 15 32.14 -28.78 8.90
C THR A 15 31.69 -27.33 9.15
N ALA A 16 32.26 -26.65 10.16
CA ALA A 16 31.91 -25.26 10.44
C ALA A 16 32.29 -24.33 9.27
N TRP A 17 33.48 -24.54 8.69
CA TRP A 17 33.92 -23.81 7.49
C TRP A 17 33.05 -24.13 6.27
N GLY A 18 32.63 -25.38 6.10
CA GLY A 18 31.68 -25.77 5.05
C GLY A 18 30.34 -25.03 5.17
N VAL A 19 29.76 -25.01 6.37
CA VAL A 19 28.48 -24.31 6.63
C VAL A 19 28.62 -22.80 6.41
N LEU A 20 29.70 -22.18 6.91
CA LEU A 20 29.94 -20.74 6.70
C LEU A 20 30.13 -20.39 5.22
N THR A 21 30.76 -21.27 4.44
CA THR A 21 30.93 -21.07 3.00
C THR A 21 29.59 -21.13 2.27
N VAL A 22 28.72 -22.08 2.65
CA VAL A 22 27.36 -22.18 2.08
C VAL A 22 26.51 -20.96 2.46
N LEU A 23 26.55 -20.52 3.72
CA LEU A 23 25.82 -19.32 4.16
C LEU A 23 26.32 -18.06 3.44
N ALA A 24 27.63 -17.90 3.28
CA ALA A 24 28.20 -16.79 2.51
C ALA A 24 27.77 -16.85 1.04
N ALA A 25 27.73 -18.05 0.44
CA ALA A 25 27.24 -18.23 -0.93
C ALA A 25 25.74 -17.89 -1.04
N ILE A 26 24.91 -18.22 -0.05
CA ILE A 26 23.50 -17.86 0.00
C ILE A 26 23.34 -16.34 0.16
N VAL A 27 24.11 -15.68 1.03
CA VAL A 27 24.07 -14.21 1.19
C VAL A 27 24.52 -13.50 -0.07
N VAL A 28 25.59 -13.97 -0.72
CA VAL A 28 26.04 -13.44 -2.01
C VAL A 28 25.00 -13.70 -3.10
N TRP A 29 24.37 -14.87 -3.12
CA TRP A 29 23.31 -15.18 -4.09
C TRP A 29 22.04 -14.37 -3.85
N LEU A 30 21.60 -14.19 -2.60
CA LEU A 30 20.49 -13.30 -2.23
C LEU A 30 20.82 -11.85 -2.56
N GLY A 31 22.05 -11.39 -2.28
CA GLY A 31 22.52 -10.08 -2.70
C GLY A 31 22.50 -9.92 -4.22
N LEU A 32 22.94 -10.93 -4.97
CA LEU A 32 22.90 -10.94 -6.44
C LEU A 32 21.49 -11.09 -7.02
N ALA A 33 20.59 -11.79 -6.33
CA ALA A 33 19.19 -12.01 -6.71
C ALA A 33 18.33 -10.78 -6.40
N GLN A 34 18.57 -10.12 -5.25
CA GLN A 34 17.96 -8.85 -4.87
C GLN A 34 18.61 -7.65 -5.60
N SER A 35 19.86 -7.76 -6.06
CA SER A 35 20.49 -6.80 -6.96
C SER A 35 20.14 -7.03 -8.44
N ARG A 36 19.35 -8.08 -8.76
CA ARG A 36 18.62 -8.07 -10.02
C ARG A 36 17.56 -7.00 -9.86
N LEU A 37 17.92 -5.81 -10.34
CA LEU A 37 17.03 -4.70 -10.58
C LEU A 37 15.62 -5.22 -10.86
N ASN A 38 14.65 -4.73 -10.10
CA ASN A 38 13.22 -4.91 -10.38
C ASN A 38 13.05 -4.82 -11.92
N PRO A 39 12.43 -5.80 -12.61
CA PRO A 39 12.37 -5.84 -14.07
C PRO A 39 11.85 -4.52 -14.68
N ALA A 40 11.09 -3.73 -13.92
CA ALA A 40 10.69 -2.37 -14.27
C ALA A 40 11.87 -1.37 -14.47
N VAL A 41 12.97 -1.52 -13.73
CA VAL A 41 14.18 -0.69 -13.86
C VAL A 41 15.04 -1.13 -15.04
N LEU A 42 15.03 -2.43 -15.38
CA LEU A 42 15.71 -2.94 -16.59
C LEU A 42 15.03 -2.46 -17.88
N VAL A 43 13.69 -2.36 -17.88
CA VAL A 43 12.91 -1.78 -19.00
C VAL A 43 13.15 -0.27 -19.13
N ALA A 44 13.35 0.46 -18.01
CA ALA A 44 13.68 1.89 -18.03
C ALA A 44 15.10 2.18 -18.55
N LEU A 45 16.06 1.26 -18.32
CA LEU A 45 17.45 1.41 -18.74
C LEU A 45 17.72 0.91 -20.16
N SER A 46 16.79 0.18 -20.77
CA SER A 46 16.86 -0.30 -22.15
C SER A 46 15.45 -0.45 -22.73
N PRO A 47 14.80 0.65 -23.13
CA PRO A 47 13.53 0.56 -23.82
C PRO A 47 13.73 -0.28 -25.10
N PRO A 48 12.93 -1.33 -25.33
CA PRO A 48 13.00 -2.06 -26.58
C PRO A 48 12.71 -1.09 -27.74
N PRO A 49 13.35 -1.28 -28.91
CA PRO A 49 12.96 -0.52 -30.10
C PRO A 49 11.46 -0.71 -30.30
N ALA A 50 10.76 0.40 -30.56
CA ALA A 50 9.33 0.41 -30.85
C ALA A 50 9.05 -0.49 -32.05
N THR A 51 8.87 -1.77 -31.78
CA THR A 51 8.30 -2.72 -32.71
C THR A 51 6.84 -2.34 -32.75
N GLY A 52 6.40 -1.85 -33.91
CA GLY A 52 5.01 -1.49 -34.16
C GLY A 52 4.15 -2.70 -33.91
N VAL A 53 3.66 -2.82 -32.67
CA VAL A 53 2.49 -3.63 -32.36
C VAL A 53 1.38 -2.94 -33.13
N ALA A 54 0.88 -3.63 -34.14
CA ALA A 54 -0.33 -3.22 -34.84
C ALA A 54 -1.34 -2.79 -33.77
N ALA A 55 -1.81 -1.54 -33.87
CA ALA A 55 -2.76 -0.96 -32.94
C ALA A 55 -3.88 -1.97 -32.69
N SER A 56 -3.82 -2.65 -31.54
CA SER A 56 -4.94 -3.40 -31.01
C SER A 56 -6.08 -2.42 -30.85
N GLN A 57 -7.31 -2.86 -31.10
CA GLN A 57 -8.52 -2.05 -31.25
C GLN A 57 -8.97 -1.26 -29.98
N ALA A 58 -8.07 -0.98 -29.04
CA ALA A 58 -8.27 -0.04 -27.94
C ALA A 58 -8.43 1.42 -28.42
N SER A 59 -8.02 1.74 -29.65
CA SER A 59 -8.05 3.11 -30.22
C SER A 59 -9.45 3.66 -30.56
N GLY A 60 -10.53 3.12 -30.00
CA GLY A 60 -11.91 3.50 -30.36
C GLY A 60 -12.88 3.74 -29.19
N ARG A 61 -12.49 3.48 -27.93
CA ARG A 61 -13.36 3.73 -26.77
C ARG A 61 -12.87 4.97 -26.05
N THR A 62 -13.65 6.06 -26.11
CA THR A 62 -13.43 7.25 -25.30
C THR A 62 -14.28 7.13 -24.05
N PHE A 63 -13.63 7.07 -22.89
CA PHE A 63 -14.28 6.99 -21.59
C PHE A 63 -14.49 8.37 -20.97
N ALA A 64 -15.26 8.46 -19.87
CA ALA A 64 -15.59 9.75 -19.27
C ALA A 64 -14.34 10.51 -18.81
N ASP A 65 -13.32 9.77 -18.36
CA ASP A 65 -12.06 10.35 -17.90
C ASP A 65 -11.22 11.00 -19.01
N ALA A 66 -11.46 10.66 -20.29
CA ALA A 66 -10.73 11.25 -21.40
C ALA A 66 -10.92 12.77 -21.49
N ALA A 67 -12.10 13.27 -21.10
CA ALA A 67 -12.42 14.69 -21.08
C ALA A 67 -11.45 15.50 -20.20
N TRP A 68 -10.96 14.91 -19.10
CA TRP A 68 -10.02 15.58 -18.19
C TRP A 68 -8.60 15.70 -18.76
N LEU A 69 -8.32 15.00 -19.85
CA LEU A 69 -7.01 14.98 -20.52
C LEU A 69 -7.04 15.69 -21.88
N GLU A 70 -8.18 16.26 -22.29
CA GLU A 70 -8.26 17.06 -23.53
C GLU A 70 -7.38 18.30 -23.48
N SER A 71 -7.34 18.96 -22.31
CA SER A 71 -6.47 20.10 -22.05
C SER A 71 -5.98 20.10 -20.60
N LEU A 72 -4.71 20.45 -20.41
CA LEU A 72 -4.10 20.63 -19.09
C LEU A 72 -3.36 21.98 -19.07
N PRO A 73 -3.90 23.03 -18.43
CA PRO A 73 -3.32 24.37 -18.49
C PRO A 73 -1.86 24.43 -18.02
N GLY A 74 -0.95 24.74 -18.94
CA GLY A 74 0.51 24.75 -18.70
C GLY A 74 1.26 23.57 -19.30
N ALA A 75 0.56 22.65 -19.96
CA ALA A 75 1.16 21.55 -20.71
C ALA A 75 0.47 21.43 -22.09
N GLN A 76 1.26 21.21 -23.14
CA GLN A 76 0.73 21.04 -24.50
C GLN A 76 0.49 19.55 -24.77
N PRO A 77 -0.67 19.14 -25.29
CA PRO A 77 -0.86 17.74 -25.62
C PRO A 77 0.14 17.21 -26.65
N ALA A 78 0.63 15.99 -26.44
CA ALA A 78 1.67 15.34 -27.24
C ALA A 78 1.27 13.95 -27.75
N GLY A 79 -0.01 13.75 -28.04
CA GLY A 79 -0.60 12.50 -28.54
C GLY A 79 -2.12 12.47 -28.39
N PRO A 80 -2.79 11.44 -28.92
CA PRO A 80 -4.20 11.17 -28.61
C PRO A 80 -4.35 10.77 -27.13
N VAL A 81 -5.58 10.88 -26.62
CA VAL A 81 -5.94 10.21 -25.36
C VAL A 81 -6.14 8.73 -25.67
N GLU A 82 -5.62 7.87 -24.81
CA GLU A 82 -5.86 6.44 -24.83
C GLU A 82 -6.71 6.08 -23.61
N SER A 83 -7.68 5.19 -23.77
CA SER A 83 -8.55 4.80 -22.67
C SER A 83 -8.72 3.29 -22.60
N TYR A 84 -8.85 2.78 -21.37
CA TYR A 84 -8.81 1.36 -21.05
C TYR A 84 -9.86 1.04 -19.98
N ASP A 85 -10.43 -0.15 -20.06
CA ASP A 85 -11.45 -0.69 -19.15
C ASP A 85 -10.92 -1.98 -18.48
N PRO A 86 -11.68 -2.66 -17.61
CA PRO A 86 -11.18 -3.84 -16.90
C PRO A 86 -10.71 -4.97 -17.83
N GLU A 87 -11.22 -5.04 -19.06
CA GLU A 87 -10.85 -6.06 -20.04
C GLU A 87 -9.54 -5.73 -20.78
N THR A 88 -9.24 -4.44 -20.94
CA THR A 88 -8.14 -3.95 -21.78
C THR A 88 -6.99 -3.32 -21.00
N LEU A 89 -7.16 -3.07 -19.68
CA LEU A 89 -6.15 -2.43 -18.85
C LEU A 89 -4.80 -3.16 -18.89
N SER A 90 -4.81 -4.51 -18.95
CA SER A 90 -3.58 -5.31 -19.04
C SER A 90 -2.71 -4.98 -20.25
N ASP A 91 -3.32 -4.54 -21.35
CA ASP A 91 -2.60 -4.16 -22.58
C ASP A 91 -1.67 -2.96 -22.33
N ARG A 92 -1.99 -2.11 -21.34
CA ARG A 92 -1.22 -0.90 -21.02
C ARG A 92 -0.24 -1.06 -19.87
N ILE A 93 -0.59 -1.85 -18.85
CA ILE A 93 0.17 -1.90 -17.58
C ILE A 93 0.78 -3.27 -17.25
N ASP A 94 0.96 -4.12 -18.27
CA ASP A 94 1.85 -5.31 -18.31
C ASP A 94 1.99 -6.04 -16.96
N GLY A 95 0.94 -6.78 -16.59
CA GLY A 95 0.90 -7.59 -15.36
C GLY A 95 0.59 -6.85 -14.06
N LYS A 96 0.43 -5.52 -14.09
CA LYS A 96 0.06 -4.72 -12.90
C LYS A 96 -1.44 -4.46 -12.77
N ALA A 97 -2.26 -4.92 -13.72
CA ALA A 97 -3.70 -4.67 -13.73
C ALA A 97 -4.42 -5.22 -12.50
N GLU A 98 -3.96 -6.35 -11.97
CA GLU A 98 -4.56 -7.01 -10.80
C GLU A 98 -4.72 -6.07 -9.60
N LEU A 99 -3.76 -5.17 -9.36
CA LEU A 99 -3.82 -4.21 -8.26
C LEU A 99 -5.02 -3.26 -8.38
N TYR A 100 -5.28 -2.77 -9.59
CA TYR A 100 -6.37 -1.83 -9.85
C TYR A 100 -7.70 -2.57 -9.87
N LEU A 101 -7.74 -3.76 -10.49
CA LEU A 101 -8.93 -4.62 -10.55
C LEU A 101 -9.39 -5.05 -9.15
N ALA A 102 -8.47 -5.41 -8.26
CA ALA A 102 -8.77 -5.71 -6.86
C ALA A 102 -9.38 -4.52 -6.11
N ALA A 103 -9.08 -3.30 -6.54
CA ALA A 103 -9.65 -2.06 -6.05
C ALA A 103 -10.88 -1.59 -6.86
N ASN A 104 -11.66 -2.48 -7.46
CA ASN A 104 -12.92 -2.13 -8.13
C ASN A 104 -12.76 -1.09 -9.27
N PHE A 105 -11.71 -1.25 -10.08
CA PHE A 105 -11.43 -0.42 -11.25
C PHE A 105 -12.57 -0.39 -12.27
N GLN A 106 -12.84 0.80 -12.80
CA GLN A 106 -13.90 1.04 -13.79
C GLN A 106 -13.34 1.46 -15.15
N GLU A 107 -12.46 2.47 -15.17
CA GLU A 107 -11.85 2.97 -16.40
C GLU A 107 -10.54 3.72 -16.11
N MET A 108 -9.67 3.78 -17.10
CA MET A 108 -8.46 4.61 -17.11
C MET A 108 -8.45 5.41 -18.40
N SER A 109 -8.08 6.69 -18.33
CA SER A 109 -7.62 7.45 -19.50
C SER A 109 -6.22 7.97 -19.27
N ILE A 110 -5.40 7.99 -20.32
CA ILE A 110 -4.00 8.39 -20.27
C ILE A 110 -3.63 9.24 -21.48
N ARG A 111 -2.77 10.24 -21.27
CA ARG A 111 -2.26 11.07 -22.36
C ARG A 111 -0.86 11.58 -22.07
N ALA A 112 -0.05 11.65 -23.12
CA ALA A 112 1.21 12.39 -23.09
C ALA A 112 1.02 13.89 -23.35
N PHE A 113 1.77 14.70 -22.63
CA PHE A 113 1.90 16.14 -22.76
C PHE A 113 3.37 16.55 -22.88
N ARG A 114 3.60 17.78 -23.31
CA ARG A 114 4.88 18.46 -23.41
C ARG A 114 4.85 19.69 -22.50
N LEU A 115 5.80 19.78 -21.58
CA LEU A 115 6.01 20.96 -20.75
C LEU A 115 6.79 22.04 -21.53
N PRO A 116 6.79 23.31 -21.08
CA PRO A 116 7.48 24.40 -21.78
C PRO A 116 8.98 24.19 -22.02
N ASP A 117 9.64 23.41 -21.16
CA ASP A 117 11.05 23.03 -21.26
C ASP A 117 11.31 21.83 -22.20
N GLY A 118 10.26 21.26 -22.80
CA GLY A 118 10.34 20.08 -23.67
C GLY A 118 10.23 18.73 -22.95
N THR A 119 10.13 18.71 -21.61
CA THR A 119 9.90 17.50 -20.80
C THR A 119 8.62 16.81 -21.26
N ARG A 120 8.68 15.48 -21.46
CA ARG A 120 7.48 14.68 -21.76
C ARG A 120 6.83 14.26 -20.45
N LEU A 121 5.56 14.58 -20.30
CA LEU A 121 4.75 14.26 -19.13
C LEU A 121 3.64 13.29 -19.53
N GLU A 122 3.55 12.14 -18.90
CA GLU A 122 2.39 11.25 -19.02
C GLU A 122 1.45 11.48 -17.84
N VAL A 123 0.16 11.67 -18.13
CA VAL A 123 -0.88 11.83 -17.11
C VAL A 123 -1.92 10.75 -17.30
N ALA A 124 -2.10 9.92 -16.28
CA ALA A 124 -3.12 8.87 -16.22
C ALA A 124 -4.14 9.20 -15.12
N VAL A 125 -5.42 9.06 -15.45
CA VAL A 125 -6.55 9.18 -14.53
C VAL A 125 -7.26 7.84 -14.51
N TYR A 126 -7.34 7.25 -13.33
CA TYR A 126 -8.03 5.99 -13.07
C TYR A 126 -9.29 6.29 -12.25
N THR A 127 -10.44 5.80 -12.68
CA THR A 127 -11.68 5.82 -11.91
C THR A 127 -11.89 4.46 -11.24
N GLN A 128 -12.03 4.49 -9.92
CA GLN A 128 -12.44 3.35 -9.10
C GLN A 128 -13.92 3.46 -8.71
N ALA A 129 -14.50 2.42 -8.12
CA ALA A 129 -15.89 2.47 -7.66
C ALA A 129 -16.13 3.50 -6.54
N THR A 130 -15.20 3.64 -5.60
CA THR A 130 -15.31 4.55 -4.46
C THR A 130 -14.02 5.35 -4.18
N PRO A 131 -14.09 6.43 -3.38
CA PRO A 131 -12.88 7.12 -2.91
C PRO A 131 -11.94 6.23 -2.09
N THR A 132 -12.51 5.30 -1.31
CA THR A 132 -11.75 4.30 -0.55
C THR A 132 -10.94 3.39 -1.48
N ASP A 133 -11.55 2.94 -2.56
CA ASP A 133 -10.87 2.14 -3.58
C ASP A 133 -9.72 2.90 -4.26
N ALA A 134 -9.94 4.18 -4.61
CA ALA A 134 -8.90 5.03 -5.17
C ALA A 134 -7.73 5.22 -4.20
N PHE A 135 -8.02 5.35 -2.90
CA PHE A 135 -7.00 5.37 -1.86
C PHE A 135 -6.25 4.03 -1.72
N ALA A 136 -6.92 2.88 -1.92
CA ALA A 136 -6.24 1.58 -1.93
C ALA A 136 -5.16 1.52 -3.01
N VAL A 137 -5.46 1.99 -4.22
CA VAL A 137 -4.48 2.09 -5.32
C VAL A 137 -3.36 3.08 -4.98
N LEU A 138 -3.68 4.29 -4.54
CA LEU A 138 -2.68 5.30 -4.18
C LEU A 138 -1.72 4.79 -3.10
N SER A 139 -2.28 4.23 -2.02
CA SER A 139 -1.49 3.84 -0.86
C SER A 139 -0.64 2.59 -1.14
N SER A 140 -1.16 1.59 -1.85
CA SER A 140 -0.39 0.39 -2.23
C SER A 140 0.81 0.71 -3.12
N GLN A 141 0.71 1.70 -4.00
CA GLN A 141 1.79 2.09 -4.90
C GLN A 141 2.84 3.02 -4.26
N ARG A 142 2.62 3.48 -3.03
CA ARG A 142 3.53 4.40 -2.35
C ARG A 142 4.90 3.75 -2.13
N ARG A 143 5.93 4.42 -2.63
CA ARG A 143 7.32 3.97 -2.58
C ARG A 143 8.02 4.46 -1.30
N PRO A 144 8.94 3.68 -0.73
CA PRO A 144 9.85 4.19 0.30
C PRO A 144 10.59 5.43 -0.19
N GLY A 145 10.73 6.44 0.67
CA GLY A 145 11.39 7.71 0.32
C GLY A 145 10.54 8.69 -0.50
N ALA A 146 9.27 8.38 -0.76
CA ALA A 146 8.35 9.33 -1.36
C ALA A 146 8.15 10.56 -0.46
N SER A 147 8.10 11.74 -1.07
CA SER A 147 7.87 13.00 -0.35
C SER A 147 6.39 13.35 -0.37
N PRO A 148 5.82 13.94 0.71
CA PRO A 148 4.45 14.44 0.69
C PRO A 148 4.29 15.57 -0.33
N SER A 149 3.08 15.71 -0.87
CA SER A 149 2.73 16.75 -1.84
C SER A 149 1.54 17.58 -1.34
N PRO A 150 1.50 18.91 -1.59
CA PRO A 150 0.41 19.78 -1.13
C PRO A 150 -0.91 19.57 -1.87
N VAL A 151 -0.95 18.72 -2.90
CA VAL A 151 -2.14 18.52 -3.77
C VAL A 151 -3.33 17.93 -3.02
N SER A 152 -3.07 16.98 -2.13
CA SER A 152 -4.09 16.38 -1.25
C SER A 152 -3.40 15.73 -0.03
N PRO A 153 -4.11 15.45 1.07
CA PRO A 153 -3.50 14.90 2.30
C PRO A 153 -2.66 13.63 2.09
N ASP A 154 -3.06 12.77 1.14
CA ASP A 154 -2.36 11.51 0.85
C ASP A 154 -1.49 11.59 -0.41
N ALA A 155 -1.41 12.75 -1.07
CA ALA A 155 -0.59 12.91 -2.25
C ALA A 155 0.89 12.74 -1.91
N TYR A 156 1.62 12.09 -2.79
CA TYR A 156 3.06 11.93 -2.67
C TYR A 156 3.75 12.11 -4.02
N ALA A 157 5.03 12.41 -3.97
CA ALA A 157 5.89 12.61 -5.13
C ALA A 157 7.17 11.79 -5.02
N THR A 158 7.69 11.41 -6.18
CA THR A 158 9.06 10.95 -6.40
C THR A 158 9.79 12.00 -7.24
N GLU A 159 11.05 11.77 -7.58
CA GLU A 159 11.89 12.74 -8.31
C GLU A 159 11.27 13.24 -9.62
N ASN A 160 10.56 12.36 -10.34
CA ASN A 160 9.92 12.66 -11.63
C ASN A 160 8.41 12.36 -11.68
N ALA A 161 7.76 12.07 -10.55
CA ALA A 161 6.34 11.72 -10.57
C ALA A 161 5.56 12.25 -9.37
N LEU A 162 4.25 12.44 -9.56
CA LEU A 162 3.32 12.87 -8.51
C LEU A 162 2.04 12.03 -8.60
N TYR A 163 1.59 11.58 -7.45
CA TYR A 163 0.44 10.70 -7.28
C TYR A 163 -0.55 11.31 -6.30
N PHE A 164 -1.84 11.32 -6.63
CA PHE A 164 -2.88 11.84 -5.73
C PHE A 164 -4.24 11.21 -6.01
N THR A 165 -5.20 11.46 -5.11
CA THR A 165 -6.61 11.07 -5.29
C THR A 165 -7.53 12.26 -5.17
N LYS A 166 -8.64 12.25 -5.92
CA LYS A 166 -9.74 13.21 -5.85
C LYS A 166 -11.07 12.49 -6.07
N GLY A 167 -11.91 12.41 -5.04
CA GLY A 167 -13.10 11.54 -5.07
C GLY A 167 -12.67 10.09 -5.32
N ASN A 168 -13.35 9.41 -6.24
CA ASN A 168 -13.04 8.05 -6.67
C ASN A 168 -11.95 7.96 -7.75
N ARG A 169 -11.23 9.05 -8.02
CA ARG A 169 -10.15 9.07 -9.01
C ARG A 169 -8.78 9.01 -8.35
N TYR A 170 -7.94 8.15 -8.92
CA TYR A 170 -6.52 8.10 -8.67
C TYR A 170 -5.77 8.65 -9.89
N VAL A 171 -4.77 9.50 -9.67
CA VAL A 171 -4.03 10.18 -10.73
C VAL A 171 -2.55 9.91 -10.61
N GLU A 172 -1.92 9.56 -11.73
CA GLU A 172 -0.47 9.44 -11.87
C GLU A 172 0.03 10.47 -12.88
N MET A 173 1.03 11.25 -12.50
CA MET A 173 1.73 12.18 -13.37
C MET A 173 3.21 11.82 -13.40
N THR A 174 3.72 11.36 -14.54
CA THR A 174 5.11 10.88 -14.67
C THR A 174 5.85 11.63 -15.78
N ALA A 175 6.91 12.35 -15.41
CA ALA A 175 7.83 12.99 -16.33
C ALA A 175 8.92 12.01 -16.81
N ASP A 176 9.38 12.18 -18.04
CA ASP A 176 10.46 11.37 -18.64
C ASP A 176 11.85 11.63 -18.05
N ARG A 177 12.00 12.69 -17.25
CA ARG A 177 13.24 13.10 -16.58
C ARG A 177 12.97 13.74 -15.23
N ALA A 178 13.95 13.68 -14.34
CA ALA A 178 13.96 14.36 -13.06
C ALA A 178 14.97 15.52 -13.09
N GLU A 179 14.48 16.74 -12.96
CA GLU A 179 15.27 17.96 -12.83
C GLU A 179 14.76 18.76 -11.62
N ALA A 180 15.54 19.74 -11.16
CA ALA A 180 15.17 20.55 -9.98
C ALA A 180 13.81 21.25 -10.14
N ALA A 181 13.41 21.59 -11.37
CA ALA A 181 12.13 22.22 -11.67
C ALA A 181 10.97 21.23 -11.84
N THR A 182 11.24 19.92 -12.00
CA THR A 182 10.21 18.91 -12.29
C THR A 182 9.18 18.81 -11.17
N GLY A 183 9.62 18.67 -9.91
CA GLY A 183 8.72 18.55 -8.76
C GLY A 183 7.72 19.72 -8.63
N PRO A 184 8.19 20.98 -8.57
CA PRO A 184 7.30 22.15 -8.53
C PRO A 184 6.36 22.25 -9.74
N ALA A 185 6.83 21.92 -10.94
CA ALA A 185 5.99 21.93 -12.14
C ALA A 185 4.87 20.88 -12.08
N LEU A 186 5.19 19.65 -11.64
CA LEU A 186 4.20 18.60 -11.43
C LEU A 186 3.17 18.99 -10.37
N ALA A 187 3.60 19.57 -9.24
CA ALA A 187 2.68 20.01 -8.19
C ALA A 187 1.70 21.09 -8.68
N ALA A 188 2.19 22.07 -9.45
CA ALA A 188 1.35 23.13 -10.00
C ALA A 188 0.32 22.61 -11.03
N LEU A 189 0.71 21.65 -11.86
CA LEU A 189 -0.20 21.01 -12.83
C LEU A 189 -1.20 20.09 -12.13
N ALA A 190 -0.76 19.33 -11.12
CA ALA A 190 -1.61 18.45 -10.32
C ALA A 190 -2.69 19.22 -9.57
N LEU A 191 -2.37 20.40 -9.00
CA LEU A 191 -3.36 21.28 -8.37
C LEU A 191 -4.46 21.70 -9.36
N LYS A 192 -4.08 22.15 -10.55
CA LYS A 192 -5.04 22.53 -11.61
C LYS A 192 -5.92 21.36 -12.04
N LEU A 193 -5.34 20.18 -12.19
CA LEU A 193 -6.10 18.98 -12.55
C LEU A 193 -7.05 18.58 -11.40
N ALA A 194 -6.59 18.62 -10.15
CA ALA A 194 -7.40 18.32 -8.97
C ALA A 194 -8.57 19.30 -8.76
N GLU A 195 -8.43 20.56 -9.21
CA GLU A 195 -9.50 21.56 -9.25
C GLU A 195 -10.53 21.27 -10.34
N ALA A 196 -10.10 20.73 -11.49
CA ALA A 196 -10.99 20.38 -12.60
C ALA A 196 -11.76 19.07 -12.35
N LEU A 197 -11.13 18.10 -11.68
CA LEU A 197 -11.74 16.82 -11.36
C LEU A 197 -12.94 17.00 -10.40
N PRO A 198 -14.02 16.22 -10.59
CA PRO A 198 -15.21 16.36 -9.78
C PRO A 198 -14.89 16.05 -8.31
N ALA A 199 -15.50 16.82 -7.41
CA ALA A 199 -15.52 16.46 -6.00
C ALA A 199 -16.30 15.15 -5.80
N GLU A 200 -16.08 14.51 -4.66
CA GLU A 200 -16.88 13.37 -4.24
C GLU A 200 -18.36 13.73 -4.27
N ALA A 201 -19.18 12.93 -4.94
CA ALA A 201 -20.63 13.10 -4.92
C ALA A 201 -21.10 12.94 -3.48
N ALA A 202 -21.88 13.90 -2.97
CA ALA A 202 -22.44 13.82 -1.63
C ALA A 202 -23.14 12.47 -1.44
N ALA A 203 -22.92 11.83 -0.29
CA ALA A 203 -23.57 10.56 0.05
C ALA A 203 -25.08 10.67 -0.22
N LYS A 204 -25.65 9.65 -0.87
CA LYS A 204 -27.09 9.64 -1.17
C LYS A 204 -27.86 9.80 0.15
N PRO A 205 -28.98 10.56 0.19
CA PRO A 205 -29.78 10.70 1.40
C PRO A 205 -30.12 9.32 1.99
N GLY A 206 -29.72 9.07 3.24
CA GLY A 206 -29.88 7.78 3.93
C GLY A 206 -28.64 6.89 3.96
N GLN A 207 -27.60 7.18 3.17
CA GLN A 207 -26.26 6.66 3.37
C GLN A 207 -25.53 7.65 4.29
N GLY A 208 -25.22 7.25 5.52
CA GLY A 208 -24.37 8.07 6.40
C GLY A 208 -23.04 8.38 5.70
N ALA A 209 -22.44 9.52 6.01
CA ALA A 209 -21.10 9.83 5.50
C ALA A 209 -20.15 8.67 5.81
N ALA A 210 -19.44 8.18 4.81
CA ALA A 210 -18.46 7.11 5.01
C ALA A 210 -17.46 7.55 6.09
N ARG A 211 -17.27 6.70 7.10
CA ARG A 211 -16.34 6.99 8.18
C ARG A 211 -14.93 7.02 7.60
N ASN A 212 -14.15 8.03 7.97
CA ASN A 212 -12.74 8.10 7.60
C ASN A 212 -11.90 7.15 8.48
N VAL A 213 -11.89 5.85 8.15
CA VAL A 213 -11.25 4.80 8.98
C VAL A 213 -9.76 5.06 9.21
N LYS A 214 -9.03 5.56 8.21
CA LYS A 214 -7.60 5.90 8.37
C LYS A 214 -7.33 6.99 9.42
N ALA A 215 -8.31 7.85 9.71
CA ALA A 215 -8.16 8.89 10.73
C ALA A 215 -8.34 8.34 12.15
N LEU A 216 -8.70 7.06 12.31
CA LEU A 216 -8.85 6.40 13.61
C LEU A 216 -7.53 5.88 14.19
N PHE A 217 -6.47 5.82 13.37
CA PHE A 217 -5.14 5.43 13.84
C PHE A 217 -4.57 6.50 14.79
N PRO A 218 -4.04 6.12 15.97
CA PRO A 218 -3.42 7.07 16.89
C PRO A 218 -2.18 7.72 16.26
N ALA A 219 -2.02 9.04 16.40
CA ALA A 219 -0.90 9.76 15.79
C ALA A 219 0.45 9.48 16.47
N GLU A 220 0.46 9.17 17.76
CA GLU A 220 1.70 8.97 18.52
C GLU A 220 2.40 7.66 18.15
N GLY A 221 3.63 7.77 17.63
CA GLY A 221 4.44 6.64 17.18
C GLY A 221 4.14 6.18 15.76
N LEU A 222 3.16 6.78 15.08
CA LEU A 222 2.80 6.45 13.70
C LEU A 222 3.95 6.84 12.75
N VAL A 223 4.44 5.87 11.97
CA VAL A 223 5.45 6.12 10.93
C VAL A 223 4.81 6.98 9.82
N PRO A 224 5.38 8.17 9.51
CA PRO A 224 4.77 9.06 8.52
C PRO A 224 4.60 8.39 7.14
N GLY A 225 3.37 8.40 6.63
CA GLY A 225 3.06 7.86 5.32
C GLY A 225 3.03 6.33 5.24
N SER A 226 3.03 5.63 6.38
CA SER A 226 2.91 4.17 6.44
C SER A 226 1.47 3.65 6.32
N VAL A 227 0.47 4.54 6.36
CA VAL A 227 -0.93 4.10 6.25
C VAL A 227 -1.21 3.54 4.86
N ARG A 228 -1.63 2.28 4.80
CA ARG A 228 -2.02 1.57 3.58
C ARG A 228 -3.45 1.07 3.68
N LEU A 229 -4.04 0.78 2.52
CA LEU A 229 -5.28 0.03 2.41
C LEU A 229 -5.08 -1.12 1.42
N ALA A 230 -5.20 -2.35 1.93
CA ALA A 230 -5.26 -3.54 1.09
C ALA A 230 -6.70 -3.74 0.60
N ALA A 231 -6.90 -3.69 -0.71
CA ALA A 231 -8.20 -3.93 -1.33
C ALA A 231 -8.62 -5.40 -1.21
N SER A 232 -7.67 -6.34 -1.34
CA SER A 232 -7.86 -7.77 -1.13
C SER A 232 -6.68 -8.40 -0.40
N ASP A 233 -6.91 -9.62 0.10
CA ASP A 233 -5.89 -10.57 0.59
C ASP A 233 -4.88 -9.99 1.58
N ALA A 234 -5.36 -9.14 2.48
CA ALA A 234 -4.54 -8.48 3.48
C ALA A 234 -3.84 -9.49 4.40
N MET A 235 -2.55 -9.23 4.69
CA MET A 235 -1.72 -10.09 5.54
C MET A 235 -1.68 -11.56 5.08
N GLY A 236 -1.89 -11.80 3.77
CA GLY A 236 -1.81 -13.12 3.16
C GLY A 236 -3.03 -14.02 3.37
N MET A 237 -4.11 -13.53 3.99
CA MET A 237 -5.35 -14.29 4.12
C MET A 237 -6.28 -14.02 2.93
N GLU A 238 -6.52 -15.03 2.10
CA GLU A 238 -7.43 -14.96 0.95
C GLU A 238 -8.82 -14.42 1.37
N GLY A 239 -9.33 -13.46 0.60
CA GLY A 239 -10.63 -12.82 0.83
C GLY A 239 -10.62 -11.77 1.94
N PHE A 240 -9.50 -11.56 2.65
CA PHE A 240 -9.42 -10.52 3.69
C PHE A 240 -9.24 -9.13 3.07
N SER A 241 -10.36 -8.57 2.62
CA SER A 241 -10.41 -7.32 1.86
C SER A 241 -10.63 -6.09 2.75
N ASN A 242 -10.35 -4.93 2.17
CA ASN A 242 -10.58 -3.60 2.77
C ASN A 242 -10.00 -3.50 4.19
N VAL A 243 -8.70 -3.78 4.31
CA VAL A 243 -7.97 -3.71 5.58
C VAL A 243 -6.98 -2.56 5.52
N TYR A 244 -7.19 -1.57 6.39
CA TYR A 244 -6.22 -0.52 6.61
C TYR A 244 -5.10 -1.03 7.51
N THR A 245 -3.86 -0.69 7.19
CA THR A 245 -2.70 -0.93 8.05
C THR A 245 -1.93 0.37 8.29
N ALA A 246 -1.21 0.43 9.41
CA ALA A 246 -0.37 1.56 9.78
C ALA A 246 0.82 1.08 10.62
N GLU A 247 2.03 1.40 10.21
CA GLU A 247 3.26 1.00 10.92
C GLU A 247 3.58 1.97 12.05
N TYR A 248 4.05 1.45 13.18
CA TYR A 248 4.43 2.19 14.38
C TYR A 248 5.85 1.87 14.83
N ASP A 249 6.58 2.93 15.22
CA ASP A 249 7.81 2.85 15.98
C ASP A 249 7.52 3.25 17.44
N LEU A 250 7.41 2.26 18.32
CA LEU A 250 7.11 2.46 19.74
C LEU A 250 8.37 2.32 20.59
N PRO A 251 8.39 2.87 21.82
CA PRO A 251 9.49 2.64 22.76
C PRO A 251 9.75 1.15 23.04
N SER A 252 8.69 0.34 23.01
CA SER A 252 8.72 -1.12 23.22
C SER A 252 9.09 -1.92 21.96
N GLY A 253 9.11 -1.32 20.78
CA GLY A 253 9.45 -1.99 19.51
C GLY A 253 8.50 -1.64 18.37
N SER A 254 8.81 -2.10 17.16
CA SER A 254 7.96 -1.89 15.99
C SER A 254 6.74 -2.82 15.99
N ALA A 255 5.61 -2.30 15.51
CA ALA A 255 4.38 -3.06 15.34
C ALA A 255 3.49 -2.42 14.27
N THR A 256 2.58 -3.20 13.68
CA THR A 256 1.61 -2.69 12.70
C THR A 256 0.21 -2.70 13.30
N ALA A 257 -0.48 -1.56 13.32
CA ALA A 257 -1.91 -1.53 13.62
C ALA A 257 -2.70 -1.85 12.36
N PHE A 258 -3.86 -2.50 12.50
CA PHE A 258 -4.79 -2.65 11.39
C PHE A 258 -6.25 -2.44 11.81
N LEU A 259 -7.06 -1.98 10.84
CA LEU A 259 -8.48 -1.71 10.99
C LEU A 259 -9.25 -2.20 9.76
N ALA A 260 -10.34 -2.92 10.00
CA ALA A 260 -11.23 -3.45 8.99
C ALA A 260 -12.68 -3.12 9.37
N GLU A 261 -13.30 -2.16 8.69
CA GLU A 261 -14.72 -1.87 8.86
C GLU A 261 -15.54 -2.82 7.98
N ARG A 262 -16.63 -3.36 8.54
CA ARG A 262 -17.56 -4.26 7.87
C ARG A 262 -18.97 -3.70 7.90
N ASP A 263 -19.88 -4.31 7.16
CA ASP A 263 -21.27 -3.87 7.11
C ASP A 263 -22.00 -4.10 8.44
N THR A 264 -21.64 -5.17 9.16
CA THR A 264 -22.27 -5.57 10.41
C THR A 264 -21.25 -5.98 11.46
N ALA A 265 -21.65 -5.96 12.73
CA ALA A 265 -20.80 -6.43 13.83
C ALA A 265 -20.54 -7.94 13.73
N GLU A 266 -21.51 -8.69 13.23
CA GLU A 266 -21.42 -10.12 12.99
C GLU A 266 -20.36 -10.44 11.92
N ALA A 267 -20.30 -9.64 10.85
CA ALA A 267 -19.28 -9.77 9.81
C ALA A 267 -17.88 -9.45 10.35
N ALA A 268 -17.72 -8.37 11.12
CA ALA A 268 -16.45 -8.06 11.79
C ALA A 268 -15.99 -9.18 12.72
N ALA A 269 -16.91 -9.77 13.50
CA ALA A 269 -16.61 -10.90 14.37
C ALA A 269 -16.30 -12.19 13.60
N ALA A 270 -16.92 -12.41 12.44
CA ALA A 270 -16.62 -13.54 11.56
C ALA A 270 -15.20 -13.43 10.99
N ASP A 271 -14.84 -12.27 10.44
CA ASP A 271 -13.48 -12.00 9.94
C ASP A 271 -12.43 -12.15 11.03
N ALA A 272 -12.70 -11.65 12.25
CA ALA A 272 -11.79 -11.80 13.38
C ALA A 272 -11.49 -13.27 13.69
N ARG A 273 -12.53 -14.12 13.68
CA ARG A 273 -12.40 -15.57 13.89
C ARG A 273 -11.67 -16.25 12.74
N ALA A 274 -11.98 -15.87 11.50
CA ALA A 274 -11.33 -16.40 10.31
C ALA A 274 -9.83 -16.09 10.33
N PHE A 275 -9.47 -14.84 10.58
CA PHE A 275 -8.06 -14.41 10.65
C PHE A 275 -7.31 -15.07 11.80
N ALA A 276 -7.89 -15.14 13.00
CA ALA A 276 -7.30 -15.90 14.11
C ALA A 276 -7.11 -17.39 13.77
N GLY A 277 -8.04 -17.97 13.01
CA GLY A 277 -7.95 -19.35 12.51
C GLY A 277 -6.82 -19.53 11.48
N PHE A 278 -6.71 -18.60 10.53
CA PHE A 278 -5.64 -18.55 9.54
C PHE A 278 -4.27 -18.46 10.21
N LEU A 279 -4.09 -17.55 11.16
CA LEU A 279 -2.83 -17.41 11.91
C LEU A 279 -2.44 -18.72 12.63
N LYS A 280 -3.41 -19.39 13.28
CA LYS A 280 -3.16 -20.68 13.94
C LYS A 280 -2.75 -21.79 12.99
N GLN A 281 -3.36 -21.83 11.80
CA GLN A 281 -2.96 -22.78 10.75
C GLN A 281 -1.54 -22.51 10.26
N ASN A 282 -1.08 -21.26 10.34
CA ASN A 282 0.27 -20.82 9.98
C ASN A 282 1.25 -20.77 11.17
N GLY A 283 0.98 -21.53 12.24
CA GLY A 283 1.96 -21.78 13.32
C GLY A 283 1.87 -20.83 14.50
N TYR A 284 0.95 -19.85 14.51
CA TYR A 284 0.72 -19.04 15.70
C TYR A 284 -0.03 -19.82 16.78
N ALA A 285 0.38 -19.65 18.04
CA ALA A 285 -0.27 -20.25 19.20
C ALA A 285 -0.83 -19.17 20.14
N ALA A 286 -1.70 -19.57 21.07
CA ALA A 286 -2.20 -18.64 22.09
C ALA A 286 -1.03 -18.09 22.93
N ALA A 287 -0.89 -16.77 22.94
CA ALA A 287 0.16 -16.06 23.68
C ALA A 287 -0.53 -15.06 24.62
N PRO A 288 -0.85 -15.45 25.87
CA PRO A 288 -1.58 -14.58 26.77
C PRO A 288 -0.76 -13.32 27.10
N PRO A 289 -1.38 -12.12 27.06
CA PRO A 289 -0.72 -10.89 27.48
C PRO A 289 -0.32 -10.91 28.97
N PRO A 290 0.63 -10.05 29.39
CA PRO A 290 1.02 -9.93 30.80
C PRO A 290 -0.17 -9.65 31.72
N ALA A 291 -0.14 -10.22 32.92
CA ALA A 291 -1.19 -10.00 33.92
C ALA A 291 -1.33 -8.51 34.24
N GLY A 292 -2.57 -7.99 34.21
CA GLY A 292 -2.87 -6.58 34.46
C GLY A 292 -2.78 -5.66 33.24
N ALA A 293 -2.48 -6.20 32.04
CA ALA A 293 -2.57 -5.44 30.80
C ALA A 293 -4.00 -4.89 30.60
N LYS A 294 -4.12 -3.57 30.38
CA LYS A 294 -5.40 -2.89 30.16
C LYS A 294 -5.82 -3.00 28.69
N LEU A 295 -6.36 -4.15 28.32
CA LEU A 295 -6.79 -4.45 26.96
C LEU A 295 -8.32 -4.42 26.81
N PRO A 296 -8.85 -4.25 25.59
CA PRO A 296 -10.27 -4.43 25.30
C PRO A 296 -10.79 -5.81 25.73
N ALA A 297 -12.08 -5.91 26.01
CA ALA A 297 -12.72 -7.20 26.26
C ALA A 297 -12.71 -8.06 24.98
N GLY A 298 -12.54 -9.38 25.13
CA GLY A 298 -12.62 -10.33 24.02
C GLY A 298 -11.38 -10.37 23.12
N VAL A 299 -10.24 -9.81 23.56
CA VAL A 299 -8.97 -9.91 22.83
C VAL A 299 -8.54 -11.36 22.62
N VAL A 300 -8.11 -11.64 21.39
CA VAL A 300 -7.39 -12.87 21.02
C VAL A 300 -5.94 -12.47 20.78
N ALA A 301 -5.03 -12.97 21.62
CA ALA A 301 -3.60 -12.75 21.49
C ALA A 301 -2.90 -14.03 21.03
N LEU A 302 -2.17 -13.94 19.92
CA LEU A 302 -1.45 -15.03 19.31
C LEU A 302 0.02 -14.67 19.14
N GLY A 303 0.90 -15.66 19.16
CA GLY A 303 2.33 -15.47 18.96
C GLY A 303 2.96 -16.62 18.20
N ALA A 304 3.97 -16.27 17.41
CA ALA A 304 4.92 -17.17 16.76
C ALA A 304 6.34 -16.64 17.03
N ASP A 305 7.37 -17.37 16.58
CA ASP A 305 8.77 -16.96 16.79
C ASP A 305 9.02 -15.55 16.24
N GLY A 306 9.17 -14.57 17.14
CA GLY A 306 9.50 -13.18 16.81
C GLY A 306 8.33 -12.32 16.32
N SER A 307 7.08 -12.80 16.37
CA SER A 307 5.92 -12.07 15.86
C SER A 307 4.69 -12.28 16.74
N PHE A 308 3.99 -11.20 17.09
CA PHE A 308 2.83 -11.20 17.97
C PHE A 308 1.63 -10.47 17.34
N GLU A 309 0.45 -11.07 17.53
CA GLU A 309 -0.82 -10.64 16.96
C GLU A 309 -1.82 -10.41 18.10
N ILE A 310 -2.57 -9.30 18.07
CA ILE A 310 -3.70 -9.08 18.97
C ILE A 310 -4.91 -8.65 18.15
N LEU A 311 -6.05 -9.32 18.34
CA LEU A 311 -7.27 -9.11 17.58
C LEU A 311 -8.43 -8.83 18.52
N TRP A 312 -9.28 -7.86 18.18
CA TRP A 312 -10.57 -7.66 18.85
C TRP A 312 -11.57 -6.99 17.91
N THR A 313 -12.83 -6.98 18.32
CA THR A 313 -13.90 -6.30 17.57
C THR A 313 -14.59 -5.25 18.42
N ARG A 314 -15.07 -4.19 17.77
CA ARG A 314 -15.91 -3.14 18.38
C ARG A 314 -16.97 -2.71 17.37
N GLY A 315 -18.22 -3.12 17.61
CA GLY A 315 -19.30 -2.90 16.65
C GLY A 315 -18.91 -3.48 15.29
N ARG A 316 -19.00 -2.67 14.24
CA ARG A 316 -18.65 -3.01 12.85
C ARG A 316 -17.13 -3.05 12.55
N LEU A 317 -16.28 -2.72 13.51
CA LEU A 317 -14.83 -2.69 13.33
C LEU A 317 -14.17 -3.95 13.86
N LEU A 318 -13.37 -4.60 13.01
CA LEU A 318 -12.28 -5.47 13.41
C LEU A 318 -11.02 -4.63 13.55
N ALA A 319 -10.39 -4.69 14.71
CA ALA A 319 -9.16 -3.97 15.00
C ALA A 319 -8.10 -4.95 15.51
N GLY A 320 -6.84 -4.64 15.24
CA GLY A 320 -5.76 -5.45 15.76
C GLY A 320 -4.39 -4.85 15.62
N VAL A 321 -3.43 -5.59 16.17
CA VAL A 321 -2.01 -5.40 16.00
C VAL A 321 -1.46 -6.64 15.30
N HIS A 322 -0.67 -6.40 14.26
CA HIS A 322 -0.02 -7.36 13.41
C HIS A 322 1.50 -7.19 13.46
N ASP A 323 2.22 -8.30 13.40
CA ASP A 323 3.67 -8.38 13.31
C ASP A 323 4.41 -7.52 14.34
N ALA A 324 3.92 -7.51 15.58
CA ALA A 324 4.64 -6.86 16.66
C ALA A 324 5.88 -7.68 17.02
N VAL A 325 7.04 -7.02 17.11
CA VAL A 325 8.33 -7.70 17.37
C VAL A 325 8.42 -8.31 18.76
N ASN A 326 7.55 -7.89 19.68
CA ASN A 326 7.37 -8.49 20.99
C ASN A 326 5.98 -8.21 21.57
N MET A 327 5.60 -8.95 22.62
CA MET A 327 4.30 -8.80 23.29
C MET A 327 4.10 -7.42 23.95
N GLU A 328 5.17 -6.76 24.40
CA GLU A 328 5.06 -5.43 25.02
C GLU A 328 4.60 -4.38 24.00
N ALA A 329 5.21 -4.37 22.81
CA ALA A 329 4.78 -3.55 21.67
C ALA A 329 3.35 -3.86 21.23
N ALA A 330 2.98 -5.15 21.18
CA ALA A 330 1.63 -5.56 20.83
C ALA A 330 0.58 -4.99 21.82
N VAL A 331 0.85 -5.09 23.11
CA VAL A 331 -0.04 -4.59 24.19
C VAL A 331 -0.09 -3.07 24.20
N GLU A 332 1.05 -2.39 24.05
CA GLU A 332 1.13 -0.94 24.00
C GLU A 332 0.31 -0.38 22.83
N LEU A 333 0.52 -0.90 21.62
CA LEU A 333 -0.21 -0.45 20.44
C LEU A 333 -1.70 -0.76 20.55
N THR A 334 -2.06 -1.93 21.09
CA THR A 334 -3.47 -2.28 21.33
C THR A 334 -4.14 -1.29 22.27
N ALA A 335 -3.47 -0.88 23.36
CA ALA A 335 -4.03 0.07 24.30
C ALA A 335 -4.22 1.47 23.66
N ARG A 336 -3.25 1.93 22.86
CA ARG A 336 -3.31 3.20 22.12
C ARG A 336 -4.46 3.19 21.10
N LEU A 337 -4.54 2.13 20.28
CA LEU A 337 -5.59 1.97 19.26
C LEU A 337 -6.97 1.83 19.91
N ALA A 338 -7.09 1.04 20.99
CA ALA A 338 -8.35 0.93 21.71
C ALA A 338 -8.82 2.27 22.29
N ALA A 339 -7.90 3.14 22.73
CA ALA A 339 -8.24 4.47 23.22
C ALA A 339 -8.75 5.38 22.10
N SER A 340 -8.10 5.39 20.92
CA SER A 340 -8.57 6.21 19.78
C SER A 340 -9.94 5.77 19.27
N LEU A 341 -10.28 4.48 19.43
CA LEU A 341 -11.59 3.95 19.06
C LEU A 341 -12.69 4.25 20.09
N LYS A 342 -12.37 4.73 21.31
CA LYS A 342 -13.39 5.00 22.36
C LYS A 342 -14.38 6.08 21.99
N ASP A 343 -13.94 7.07 21.24
CA ASP A 343 -14.74 8.22 20.81
C ASP A 343 -15.53 7.94 19.52
N VAL A 344 -15.43 6.70 19.01
CA VAL A 344 -16.14 6.24 17.82
C VAL A 344 -17.43 5.54 18.27
N THR A 345 -18.57 6.17 17.99
CA THR A 345 -19.91 5.62 18.23
C THR A 345 -20.09 4.28 17.47
N PRO A 346 -20.73 3.26 18.07
CA PRO A 346 -20.91 1.94 17.46
C PRO A 346 -21.49 1.94 16.05
#